data_AF-A0A4Q9Q391-F1
#
_entry.id   AF-A0A4Q9Q391-F1
#
_cell.length_a   1.000
_cell.length_b   1.000
_cell.length_c   1.000
_cell.angle_alpha   90.00
_cell.angle_beta   90.00
_cell.angle_gamma   90.00
#
_symmetry.space_group_name_H-M   'P 1'
#
loop_
_entity.id
_entity.type
_entity.pdbx_description
1 polymer ?
#
loop_
_entity_poly.entity_id
_entity_poly.type
_entity_poly.pdbx_seq_one_letter_code
_entity_poly.pdbx_strand_id
1 'polypeptide(L)'
;MTITTGKHFVVFPMQMWGHTRTMCTLVARMAKLRNVTITFFIISGFYDRVMAEISREFLPGEEYLSARIRVVALQHNKSVAITKDVEAAFEAAYVKMCNGEPLTCAKTGKEIPVHPMRVSVAIIDMFIPDAFEAVRKHTPDTVKVFVWVPVATHSFFFYWAEDHVDSVEASAAQRGISFEEAAREGRDYNE
;
A
#
# COMPACT_ATOMS: atom_id res chain seq x y z
N MET A 1 -18.54 20.55 18.52
CA MET A 1 -17.58 19.61 17.91
C MET A 1 -18.33 18.73 16.94
N THR A 2 -18.21 18.95 15.64
CA THR A 2 -18.79 18.05 14.64
C THR A 2 -17.99 16.75 14.66
N ILE A 3 -18.61 15.67 15.11
CA ILE A 3 -18.06 14.31 14.94
C ILE A 3 -17.91 14.12 13.43
N THR A 4 -16.68 14.04 12.94
CA THR A 4 -16.39 13.68 11.56
C THR A 4 -16.82 12.23 11.37
N THR A 5 -18.03 12.04 10.87
CA THR A 5 -18.51 10.73 10.46
C THR A 5 -17.75 10.33 9.20
N GLY A 6 -17.04 9.19 9.23
CA GLY A 6 -16.25 8.73 8.09
C GLY A 6 -15.18 7.72 8.50
N LYS A 7 -14.63 7.01 7.51
CA LYS A 7 -13.49 6.11 7.70
C LYS A 7 -12.31 6.59 6.89
N HIS A 8 -11.12 6.52 7.48
CA HIS A 8 -9.88 6.88 6.81
C HIS A 8 -9.13 5.61 6.41
N PHE A 9 -8.80 5.53 5.13
CA PHE A 9 -8.16 4.41 4.48
C PHE A 9 -6.73 4.77 4.11
N VAL A 10 -5.82 3.82 4.29
CA VAL A 10 -4.51 3.83 3.63
C VAL A 10 -4.55 2.84 2.48
N VAL A 11 -3.96 3.25 1.36
CA VAL A 11 -3.82 2.41 0.19
C VAL A 11 -2.38 2.48 -0.29
N PHE A 12 -1.77 1.33 -0.52
CA PHE A 12 -0.38 1.26 -1.01
C PHE A 12 -0.26 0.13 -2.05
N PRO A 13 0.03 0.45 -3.32
CA PRO A 13 0.20 -0.52 -4.39
C PRO A 13 1.64 -0.99 -4.52
N MET A 14 1.82 -2.15 -5.17
CA MET A 14 3.11 -2.51 -5.75
C MET A 14 3.48 -1.53 -6.88
N GLN A 15 4.76 -1.22 -7.03
CA GLN A 15 5.29 -0.22 -7.97
C GLN A 15 5.37 -0.71 -9.42
N MET A 16 4.40 -1.53 -9.80
CA MET A 16 4.13 -1.96 -11.16
C MET A 16 2.85 -1.30 -11.63
N TRP A 17 2.86 -0.76 -12.84
CA TRP A 17 1.74 0.05 -13.30
C TRP A 17 0.41 -0.73 -13.34
N GLY A 18 0.42 -2.01 -13.70
CA GLY A 18 -0.81 -2.84 -13.67
C GLY A 18 -1.45 -2.93 -12.28
N HIS A 19 -0.63 -3.01 -11.24
CA HIS A 19 -1.06 -3.03 -9.84
C HIS A 19 -1.58 -1.65 -9.41
N THR A 20 -0.77 -0.60 -9.62
CA THR A 20 -1.12 0.77 -9.25
C THR A 20 -2.38 1.29 -9.96
N ARG A 21 -2.51 1.02 -11.27
CA ARG A 21 -3.64 1.52 -12.08
C ARG A 21 -4.98 1.02 -11.56
N THR A 22 -5.08 -0.27 -11.25
CA THR A 22 -6.34 -0.84 -10.76
C THR A 22 -6.73 -0.27 -9.39
N MET A 23 -5.75 0.04 -8.54
CA MET A 23 -6.00 0.73 -7.29
C MET A 23 -6.42 2.20 -7.47
N CYS A 24 -6.01 2.88 -8.56
CA CYS A 24 -6.51 4.23 -8.89
C CYS A 24 -8.04 4.22 -9.06
N THR A 25 -8.57 3.28 -9.85
CA THR A 25 -10.02 3.10 -10.02
C THR A 25 -10.68 2.68 -8.71
N LEU A 26 -10.06 1.81 -7.92
CA LEU A 26 -10.58 1.40 -6.61
C LEU A 26 -10.76 2.61 -5.68
N VAL A 27 -9.73 3.45 -5.50
CA VAL A 27 -9.80 4.61 -4.61
C VAL A 27 -10.81 5.65 -5.08
N ALA A 28 -10.90 5.90 -6.38
CA ALA A 28 -11.89 6.80 -6.95
C ALA A 28 -13.32 6.32 -6.67
N ARG A 29 -13.60 5.04 -6.94
CA ARG A 29 -14.92 4.45 -6.68
C ARG A 29 -15.27 4.45 -5.19
N MET A 30 -14.31 4.16 -4.31
CA MET A 30 -14.53 4.25 -2.86
C MET A 30 -14.94 5.66 -2.43
N ALA A 31 -14.22 6.69 -2.90
CA ALA A 31 -14.51 8.08 -2.59
C ALA A 31 -15.89 8.53 -3.09
N LYS A 32 -16.34 8.02 -4.24
CA LYS A 32 -17.66 8.30 -4.83
C LYS A 32 -18.79 7.58 -4.08
N LEU A 33 -18.60 6.31 -3.75
CA LEU A 33 -19.68 5.45 -3.24
C LEU A 33 -19.89 5.57 -1.74
N ARG A 34 -18.89 6.01 -0.97
CA ARG A 34 -18.94 6.04 0.49
C ARG A 34 -18.29 7.31 1.04
N ASN A 35 -18.69 7.68 2.26
CA ASN A 35 -18.05 8.77 3.00
C ASN A 35 -16.73 8.27 3.61
N VAL A 36 -15.72 8.13 2.76
CA VAL A 36 -14.37 7.68 3.13
C VAL A 36 -13.34 8.66 2.62
N THR A 37 -12.29 8.88 3.41
CA THR A 37 -11.10 9.60 2.98
C THR A 37 -9.95 8.62 2.82
N ILE A 38 -9.06 8.90 1.88
CA ILE A 38 -8.04 7.95 1.43
C ILE A 38 -6.70 8.67 1.41
N THR A 39 -5.69 8.07 2.03
CA THR A 39 -4.27 8.37 1.79
C THR A 39 -3.73 7.32 0.85
N PHE A 40 -3.40 7.72 -0.37
CA PHE A 40 -2.91 6.82 -1.40
C PHE A 40 -1.41 7.04 -1.59
N PHE A 41 -0.61 6.13 -1.05
CA PHE A 41 0.84 6.15 -1.20
C PHE A 41 1.24 5.56 -2.53
N ILE A 42 2.16 6.20 -3.24
CA ILE A 42 2.69 5.78 -4.55
C ILE A 42 4.16 6.19 -4.64
N ILE A 43 4.94 5.67 -5.59
CA ILE A 43 6.29 6.23 -5.85
C ILE A 43 6.23 7.54 -6.61
N SER A 44 7.20 8.42 -6.36
CA SER A 44 7.33 9.71 -7.05
C SER A 44 7.28 9.61 -8.58
N GLY A 45 7.86 8.56 -9.17
CA GLY A 45 7.84 8.31 -10.62
C GLY A 45 6.44 8.06 -11.20
N PHE A 46 5.47 7.63 -10.38
CA PHE A 46 4.10 7.36 -10.82
C PHE A 46 3.13 8.50 -10.53
N TYR A 47 3.54 9.55 -9.80
CA TYR A 47 2.63 10.58 -9.29
C TYR A 47 1.76 11.21 -10.39
N ASP A 48 2.38 11.73 -11.46
CA ASP A 48 1.64 12.44 -12.52
C ASP A 48 0.67 11.49 -13.24
N ARG A 49 1.10 10.24 -13.44
CA ARG A 49 0.29 9.19 -14.07
C ARG A 49 -0.88 8.76 -13.19
N VAL A 50 -0.67 8.65 -11.88
CA VAL A 50 -1.71 8.34 -10.89
C VAL A 50 -2.74 9.46 -10.80
N MET A 51 -2.27 10.71 -10.71
CA MET A 51 -3.17 11.87 -10.69
C MET A 51 -4.04 11.92 -11.95
N ALA A 52 -3.47 11.66 -13.13
CA ALA A 52 -4.18 11.61 -14.40
C ALA A 52 -5.16 10.41 -14.49
N GLU A 53 -4.82 9.25 -13.94
CA GLU A 53 -5.74 8.09 -13.96
C GLU A 53 -6.90 8.28 -12.99
N ILE A 54 -6.65 8.81 -11.78
CA ILE A 54 -7.70 9.10 -10.81
C ILE A 54 -8.66 10.17 -11.34
N SER A 55 -8.16 11.24 -11.95
CA SER A 55 -9.00 12.35 -12.42
C SER A 55 -10.02 11.93 -13.47
N ARG A 56 -9.73 10.89 -14.28
CA ARG A 56 -10.64 10.33 -15.29
C ARG A 56 -11.91 9.71 -14.69
N GLU A 57 -11.89 9.35 -13.41
CA GLU A 57 -13.03 8.71 -12.73
C GLU A 57 -14.06 9.75 -12.20
N PHE A 58 -13.74 11.05 -12.31
CA PHE A 58 -14.56 12.15 -11.81
C PHE A 58 -15.07 13.03 -12.94
N LEU A 59 -16.35 13.40 -12.86
CA LEU A 59 -16.98 14.36 -13.76
C LEU A 59 -16.76 15.80 -13.26
N PRO A 60 -16.93 16.82 -14.12
CA PRO A 60 -16.97 18.21 -13.67
C PRO A 60 -18.03 18.40 -12.58
N GLY A 61 -17.69 19.07 -11.47
CA GLY A 61 -18.56 19.23 -10.30
C GLY A 61 -18.38 18.14 -9.22
N GLU A 62 -17.60 17.09 -9.48
CA GLU A 62 -17.26 16.05 -8.50
C GLU A 62 -15.93 16.32 -7.75
N GLU A 63 -15.42 17.55 -7.78
CA GLU A 63 -14.14 17.91 -7.15
C GLU A 63 -14.15 17.67 -5.64
N TYR A 64 -15.32 17.79 -5.00
CA TYR A 64 -15.49 17.49 -3.59
C TYR A 64 -15.31 16.00 -3.26
N LEU A 65 -15.50 15.10 -4.23
CA LEU A 65 -15.26 13.66 -4.08
C LEU A 65 -13.79 13.34 -4.30
N SER A 66 -13.17 13.91 -5.33
CA SER A 66 -11.74 13.72 -5.60
C SER A 66 -10.87 14.28 -4.46
N ALA A 67 -11.30 15.38 -3.82
CA ALA A 67 -10.65 15.96 -2.64
C ALA A 67 -10.57 15.01 -1.43
N ARG A 68 -11.35 13.91 -1.41
CA ARG A 68 -11.25 12.87 -0.37
C ARG A 68 -10.02 11.98 -0.54
N ILE A 69 -9.34 12.05 -1.68
CA ILE A 69 -8.17 11.24 -2.02
C ILE A 69 -6.92 12.12 -1.92
N ARG A 70 -6.03 11.79 -0.98
CA ARG A 70 -4.75 12.46 -0.79
C ARG A 70 -3.65 11.55 -1.33
N VAL A 71 -3.12 11.89 -2.50
CA VAL A 71 -2.01 11.16 -3.12
C VAL A 71 -0.69 11.63 -2.52
N VAL A 72 0.09 10.70 -1.98
CA VAL A 72 1.38 10.97 -1.35
C VAL A 72 2.46 10.20 -2.07
N ALA A 73 3.35 10.91 -2.77
CA ALA A 73 4.53 10.29 -3.36
C ALA A 73 5.57 9.98 -2.28
N LEU A 74 6.05 8.75 -2.26
CA LEU A 74 7.20 8.28 -1.52
C LEU A 74 8.46 8.38 -2.39
N GLN A 75 9.59 8.61 -1.75
CA GLN A 75 10.88 8.59 -2.42
C GLN A 75 11.19 7.16 -2.88
N HIS A 76 11.62 7.01 -4.13
CA HIS A 76 12.09 5.74 -4.66
C HIS A 76 13.34 5.99 -5.49
N ASN A 77 14.45 5.39 -5.07
CA ASN A 77 15.79 5.66 -5.61
C ASN A 77 16.37 4.47 -6.38
N LYS A 78 15.61 3.38 -6.57
CA LYS A 78 16.11 2.12 -7.12
C LYS A 78 15.17 1.56 -8.19
N SER A 79 15.49 0.37 -8.69
CA SER A 79 14.62 -0.38 -9.60
C SER A 79 13.29 -0.71 -8.94
N VAL A 80 12.21 -0.69 -9.73
CA VAL A 80 10.86 -1.11 -9.32
C VAL A 80 10.77 -2.57 -8.85
N ALA A 81 11.79 -3.39 -9.18
CA ALA A 81 11.89 -4.78 -8.73
C ALA A 81 12.34 -4.93 -7.26
N ILE A 82 12.90 -3.87 -6.66
CA ILE A 82 13.38 -3.89 -5.27
C ILE A 82 12.37 -3.14 -4.40
N THR A 83 11.54 -3.87 -3.67
CA THR A 83 10.43 -3.30 -2.88
C THR A 83 10.87 -2.80 -1.51
N LYS A 84 11.92 -3.39 -0.92
CA LYS A 84 12.38 -3.08 0.46
C LYS A 84 12.52 -1.59 0.76
N ASP A 85 13.15 -0.83 -0.13
CA ASP A 85 13.35 0.61 0.07
C ASP A 85 12.02 1.38 0.06
N VAL A 86 11.09 1.02 -0.84
CA VAL A 86 9.80 1.70 -0.93
C VAL A 86 8.87 1.28 0.21
N GLU A 87 8.95 0.04 0.67
CA GLU A 87 8.22 -0.46 1.84
C GLU A 87 8.73 0.18 3.13
N ALA A 88 10.05 0.39 3.26
CA ALA A 88 10.62 1.17 4.37
C ALA A 88 10.17 2.65 4.33
N ALA A 89 10.12 3.25 3.14
CA ALA A 89 9.58 4.61 2.97
C ALA A 89 8.08 4.68 3.32
N PHE A 90 7.32 3.63 3.01
CA PHE A 90 5.94 3.49 3.42
C PHE A 90 5.81 3.36 4.94
N GLU A 91 6.57 2.49 5.59
CA GLU A 91 6.56 2.34 7.06
C GLU A 91 6.85 3.69 7.74
N ALA A 92 7.90 4.40 7.28
CA ALA A 92 8.24 5.71 7.82
C ALA A 92 7.08 6.72 7.67
N ALA A 93 6.41 6.77 6.52
CA ALA A 93 5.25 7.62 6.31
C ALA A 93 4.03 7.17 7.14
N TYR A 94 3.83 5.86 7.27
CA TYR A 94 2.74 5.28 8.05
C TYR A 94 2.89 5.60 9.54
N VAL A 95 4.10 5.48 10.10
CA VAL A 95 4.40 5.86 11.49
C VAL A 95 4.12 7.33 11.75
N LYS A 96 4.59 8.24 10.86
CA LYS A 96 4.28 9.68 10.98
C LYS A 96 2.78 9.92 11.09
N MET A 97 2.00 9.30 10.21
CA MET A 97 0.56 9.44 10.23
C MET A 97 -0.08 8.83 11.50
N CYS A 98 0.45 7.73 12.03
CA CYS A 98 0.00 7.14 13.30
C CYS A 98 0.27 8.07 14.49
N ASN A 99 1.38 8.81 14.44
CA ASN A 99 1.78 9.79 15.45
C ASN A 99 1.08 11.15 15.32
N GLY A 100 0.22 11.33 14.31
CA GLY A 100 -0.43 12.60 14.04
C GLY A 100 0.55 13.67 13.51
N GLU A 101 1.58 13.24 12.79
CA GLU A 101 2.55 14.11 12.13
C GLU A 101 2.18 14.37 10.66
N PRO A 102 2.54 15.53 10.09
CA PRO A 102 2.32 15.81 8.68
C PRO A 102 3.20 14.90 7.80
N LEU A 103 2.73 14.68 6.56
CA LEU A 103 3.46 13.93 5.55
C LEU A 103 4.12 14.90 4.56
N THR A 104 5.16 14.46 3.86
CA THR A 104 5.77 15.22 2.76
C THR A 104 5.66 14.43 1.48
N CYS A 105 5.10 15.03 0.43
CA CYS A 105 5.02 14.40 -0.88
C CYS A 105 6.35 14.56 -1.62
N ALA A 106 7.08 13.46 -1.82
CA ALA A 106 8.42 13.48 -2.44
C ALA A 106 8.42 14.06 -3.87
N LYS A 107 7.32 13.92 -4.61
CA LYS A 107 7.19 14.49 -5.96
C LYS A 107 7.02 16.00 -5.96
N THR A 108 6.19 16.54 -5.07
CA THR A 108 5.79 17.96 -5.11
C THR A 108 6.52 18.82 -4.09
N GLY A 109 7.23 18.21 -3.14
CA GLY A 109 7.84 18.87 -1.98
C GLY A 109 6.82 19.44 -0.98
N LYS A 110 5.51 19.29 -1.25
CA LYS A 110 4.46 19.86 -0.40
C LYS A 110 4.26 19.04 0.86
N GLU A 111 4.08 19.74 1.97
CA GLU A 111 3.57 19.15 3.19
C GLU A 111 2.07 18.86 3.06
N ILE A 112 1.66 17.70 3.53
CA ILE A 112 0.28 17.24 3.57
C ILE A 112 -0.12 17.24 5.05
N PRO A 113 -1.12 18.05 5.43
CA PRO A 113 -1.49 18.22 6.82
C PRO A 113 -2.03 16.91 7.41
N VAL A 114 -1.91 16.83 8.73
CA VAL A 114 -2.43 15.72 9.54
C VAL A 114 -3.92 15.53 9.24
N HIS A 115 -4.32 14.27 9.03
CA HIS A 115 -5.72 13.95 8.85
C HIS A 115 -6.43 13.94 10.21
N PRO A 116 -7.61 14.57 10.35
CA PRO A 116 -8.32 14.58 11.62
C PRO A 116 -8.83 13.20 12.05
N MET A 117 -9.03 12.28 11.10
CA MET A 117 -9.46 10.90 11.38
C MET A 117 -8.28 9.94 11.39
N ARG A 118 -8.21 9.10 12.42
CA ARG A 118 -7.28 7.96 12.48
C ARG A 118 -7.58 6.96 11.39
N VAL A 119 -6.53 6.29 10.92
CA VAL A 119 -6.64 5.18 9.98
C VAL A 119 -7.48 4.08 10.61
N SER A 120 -8.36 3.49 9.81
CA SER A 120 -9.22 2.37 10.24
C SER A 120 -9.10 1.15 9.33
N VAL A 121 -8.58 1.37 8.11
CA VAL A 121 -8.41 0.34 7.08
C VAL A 121 -7.11 0.58 6.34
N ALA A 122 -6.38 -0.48 6.06
CA ALA A 122 -5.26 -0.51 5.12
C ALA A 122 -5.58 -1.48 3.98
N ILE A 123 -5.36 -1.06 2.74
CA ILE A 123 -5.45 -1.90 1.55
C ILE A 123 -4.07 -1.92 0.91
N ILE A 124 -3.41 -3.08 0.99
CA ILE A 124 -2.02 -3.25 0.62
C ILE A 124 -1.92 -4.30 -0.50
N ASP A 125 -1.09 -4.04 -1.50
CA ASP A 125 -0.88 -4.98 -2.60
C ASP A 125 -0.14 -6.25 -2.16
N MET A 126 -0.52 -7.39 -2.72
CA MET A 126 0.05 -8.69 -2.37
C MET A 126 1.59 -8.81 -2.49
N PHE A 127 2.26 -7.99 -3.30
CA PHE A 127 3.71 -8.08 -3.53
C PHE A 127 4.57 -7.22 -2.59
N ILE A 128 3.98 -6.57 -1.59
CA ILE A 128 4.68 -5.72 -0.62
C ILE A 128 4.43 -6.20 0.82
N PRO A 129 5.01 -7.35 1.21
CA PRO A 129 4.77 -7.98 2.50
C PRO A 129 5.26 -7.16 3.70
N ASP A 130 6.39 -6.45 3.60
CA ASP A 130 6.93 -5.63 4.68
C ASP A 130 5.96 -4.46 4.99
N ALA A 131 5.19 -3.99 4.01
CA ALA A 131 4.14 -3.00 4.24
C ALA A 131 2.96 -3.56 5.09
N PHE A 132 2.61 -4.85 4.95
CA PHE A 132 1.63 -5.49 5.85
C PHE A 132 2.18 -5.59 7.27
N GLU A 133 3.45 -5.98 7.42
CA GLU A 133 4.12 -6.07 8.70
C GLU A 133 4.16 -4.70 9.39
N ALA A 134 4.50 -3.65 8.66
CA ALA A 134 4.49 -2.27 9.16
C ALA A 134 3.12 -1.88 9.74
N VAL A 135 2.03 -2.14 9.01
CA VAL A 135 0.68 -1.82 9.51
C VAL A 135 0.35 -2.62 10.77
N ARG A 136 0.63 -3.93 10.79
CA ARG A 136 0.36 -4.80 11.95
C ARG A 136 1.19 -4.40 13.17
N LYS A 137 2.47 -4.06 12.97
CA LYS A 137 3.40 -3.64 14.02
C LYS A 137 2.95 -2.36 14.71
N HIS A 138 2.53 -1.36 13.93
CA HIS A 138 2.21 -0.03 14.45
C HIS A 138 0.73 0.14 14.84
N THR A 139 -0.15 -0.73 14.35
CA THR A 139 -1.61 -0.67 14.59
C THR A 139 -2.28 -2.05 14.73
N PRO A 140 -1.79 -2.95 15.61
CA PRO A 140 -2.16 -4.36 15.64
C PRO A 140 -3.67 -4.63 15.78
N ASP A 141 -4.36 -3.81 16.57
CA ASP A 141 -5.78 -4.06 16.91
C ASP A 141 -6.74 -2.98 16.39
N THR A 142 -6.21 -1.94 15.73
CA THR A 142 -6.99 -0.74 15.38
C THR A 142 -7.27 -0.60 13.89
N VAL A 143 -6.47 -1.25 13.04
CA VAL A 143 -6.58 -1.14 11.58
C VAL A 143 -6.90 -2.50 10.96
N LYS A 144 -7.99 -2.56 10.19
CA LYS A 144 -8.31 -3.74 9.38
C LYS A 144 -7.44 -3.75 8.13
N VAL A 145 -6.72 -4.84 7.89
CA VAL A 145 -5.83 -4.97 6.73
C VAL A 145 -6.47 -5.86 5.67
N PHE A 146 -6.56 -5.35 4.45
CA PHE A 146 -7.02 -6.07 3.27
C PHE A 146 -5.88 -6.21 2.27
N VAL A 147 -5.83 -7.36 1.60
CA VAL A 147 -4.91 -7.59 0.48
C VAL A 147 -5.59 -7.25 -0.84
N TRP A 148 -4.88 -6.52 -1.70
CA TRP A 148 -5.27 -6.32 -3.09
C TRP A 148 -4.55 -7.33 -3.98
N VAL A 149 -5.35 -8.12 -4.71
CA VAL A 149 -4.86 -9.18 -5.59
C VAL A 149 -5.39 -8.91 -7.01
N PRO A 150 -4.72 -8.08 -7.82
CA PRO A 150 -5.19 -7.69 -9.15
C PRO A 150 -4.86 -8.73 -10.23
N VAL A 151 -5.00 -10.02 -9.91
CA VAL A 151 -4.73 -11.13 -10.81
C VAL A 151 -5.94 -12.04 -10.91
N ALA A 152 -6.00 -12.84 -11.97
CA ALA A 152 -7.08 -13.79 -12.16
C ALA A 152 -7.03 -14.87 -11.06
N THR A 153 -8.18 -15.25 -10.52
CA THR A 153 -8.25 -16.22 -9.40
C THR A 153 -7.63 -17.58 -9.74
N HIS A 154 -7.59 -17.98 -11.02
CA HIS A 154 -6.91 -19.20 -11.44
C HIS A 154 -5.40 -19.18 -11.20
N SER A 155 -4.76 -17.99 -11.14
CA SER A 155 -3.34 -17.89 -10.82
C SER A 155 -3.02 -18.40 -9.42
N PHE A 156 -4.03 -18.48 -8.54
CA PHE A 156 -3.80 -18.91 -7.17
C PHE A 156 -3.31 -20.35 -7.09
N PHE A 157 -3.80 -21.22 -7.97
CA PHE A 157 -3.37 -22.62 -8.02
C PHE A 157 -1.92 -22.77 -8.49
N PHE A 158 -1.35 -21.76 -9.16
CA PHE A 158 0.04 -21.80 -9.61
C PHE A 158 1.01 -21.23 -8.58
N TYR A 159 0.56 -20.32 -7.72
CA TYR A 159 1.43 -19.61 -6.77
C TYR A 159 1.19 -19.96 -5.29
N TRP A 160 0.06 -20.58 -4.94
CA TRP A 160 -0.32 -20.91 -3.55
C TRP A 160 -0.98 -22.29 -3.41
N ALA A 161 -0.84 -23.19 -4.38
CA ALA A 161 -1.35 -24.56 -4.23
C ALA A 161 -0.49 -25.43 -3.32
N GLU A 162 0.80 -25.09 -3.19
CA GLU A 162 1.76 -25.83 -2.38
C GLU A 162 2.07 -25.07 -1.11
N ASP A 163 2.13 -25.81 0.00
CA ASP A 163 2.65 -25.31 1.26
C ASP A 163 4.17 -25.54 1.29
N HIS A 164 4.92 -24.43 1.33
CA HIS A 164 6.37 -24.47 1.36
C HIS A 164 6.94 -24.30 2.77
N VAL A 165 6.10 -24.25 3.83
CA VAL A 165 6.57 -24.04 5.21
C VAL A 165 7.64 -25.05 5.61
N ASP A 166 7.41 -26.34 5.41
CA ASP A 166 8.38 -27.39 5.74
C ASP A 166 9.71 -27.21 5.00
N SER A 167 9.65 -26.83 3.71
CA SER A 167 10.84 -26.58 2.90
C SER A 167 11.63 -25.36 3.39
N VAL A 168 10.92 -24.31 3.83
CA VAL A 168 11.54 -23.10 4.38
C VAL A 168 12.16 -23.38 5.75
N GLU A 169 11.48 -24.14 6.62
CA GLU A 169 12.00 -24.55 7.92
C GLU A 169 13.28 -25.40 7.77
N ALA A 170 13.28 -26.35 6.83
CA ALA A 170 14.45 -27.17 6.54
C ALA A 170 15.63 -26.31 6.05
N SER A 171 15.37 -25.35 5.16
CA SER A 171 16.38 -24.40 4.66
C SER A 171 16.94 -23.52 5.78
N ALA A 172 16.07 -22.99 6.64
CA ALA A 172 16.46 -22.18 7.80
C ALA A 172 17.37 -22.96 8.77
N ALA A 173 16.98 -24.19 9.10
CA ALA A 173 17.75 -25.07 9.97
C ALA A 173 19.11 -25.45 9.37
N GLN A 174 19.15 -25.78 8.07
CA GLN A 174 20.40 -26.12 7.36
C GLN A 174 21.39 -24.95 7.34
N ARG A 175 20.87 -23.73 7.20
CA ARG A 175 21.69 -22.52 7.02
C ARG A 175 21.97 -21.78 8.34
N GLY A 176 21.28 -22.12 9.42
CA GLY A 176 21.40 -21.44 10.71
C GLY A 176 20.87 -20.00 10.69
N ILE A 177 19.87 -19.72 9.85
CA ILE A 177 19.19 -18.41 9.73
C ILE A 177 17.76 -18.50 10.26
N SER A 178 17.07 -17.35 10.36
CA SER A 178 15.67 -17.34 10.78
C SER A 178 14.74 -17.87 9.68
N PHE A 179 13.55 -18.34 10.06
CA PHE A 179 12.51 -18.75 9.11
C PHE A 179 12.17 -17.60 8.14
N GLU A 180 12.04 -16.38 8.65
CA GLU A 180 11.69 -15.19 7.86
C GLU A 180 12.78 -14.83 6.86
N GLU A 181 14.05 -15.03 7.21
CA GLU A 181 15.17 -14.82 6.29
C GLU A 181 15.15 -15.87 5.17
N ALA A 182 14.97 -17.15 5.52
CA ALA A 182 14.84 -18.23 4.55
C ALA A 182 13.61 -18.05 3.62
N ALA A 183 12.47 -17.59 4.17
CA ALA A 183 11.23 -17.38 3.42
C ALA A 183 11.36 -16.26 2.37
N ARG A 184 12.15 -15.22 2.65
CA ARG A 184 12.38 -14.10 1.72
C ARG A 184 13.28 -14.49 0.55
N GLU A 185 14.18 -15.44 0.77
CA GLU A 185 15.18 -15.87 -0.21
C GLU A 185 14.74 -17.10 -1.03
N GLY A 186 13.74 -17.86 -0.55
CA GLY A 186 13.20 -19.06 -1.20
C GLY A 186 12.53 -18.85 -2.57
N ARG A 187 12.73 -17.69 -3.22
CA ARG A 187 12.36 -17.44 -4.61
C ARG A 187 13.56 -17.02 -5.47
N ASP A 188 14.69 -17.70 -5.33
CA ASP A 188 15.61 -17.75 -6.47
C ASP A 188 14.91 -18.52 -7.59
N TYR A 189 14.46 -17.78 -8.61
CA TYR A 189 13.88 -18.28 -9.85
C TYR A 189 14.93 -19.04 -10.67
N ASN A 190 15.36 -20.20 -10.19
CA ASN A 190 16.18 -21.15 -10.93
C ASN A 190 15.69 -22.57 -10.64
N GLU A 191 14.52 -22.90 -11.19
CA GLU A 191 14.20 -24.20 -11.79
C GLU A 191 12.96 -24.05 -12.69
#